data_AF-A0A349UM92-F1
#
_entry.id   AF-A0A349UM92-F1
#
_cell.length_a   1.000
_cell.length_b   1.000
_cell.length_c   1.000
_cell.angle_alpha   90.00
_cell.angle_beta   90.00
_cell.angle_gamma   90.00
#
_symmetry.space_group_name_H-M   'P 1'
#
loop_
_entity.id
_entity.type
_entity.pdbx_description
1 polymer ?
#
loop_
_entity_poly.entity_id
_entity_poly.type
_entity_poly.pdbx_seq_one_letter_code
_entity_poly.pdbx_strand_id
1 'polypeptide(L)'
;MDHRAGKNFRVTRRGDIQRVFDLGRRAWDGNLTLCAARREEDGPSRLGVAVSFRHGKAVRRNRVKRLCREAFRLLRGELPDGYDYIMIPRAGRPFRA
;
A
#
# COMPACT_ATOMS: atom_id res chain seq x y z
N MET A 1 4.06 21.81 2.84
CA MET A 1 2.98 20.97 2.29
C MET A 1 2.53 20.00 3.37
N ASP A 2 1.23 19.87 3.60
CA ASP A 2 0.70 19.13 4.75
C ASP A 2 0.70 17.62 4.46
N HIS A 3 1.60 16.87 5.08
CA HIS A 3 1.81 15.44 4.79
C HIS A 3 0.93 14.50 5.62
N ARG A 4 -0.07 15.01 6.35
CA ARG A 4 -0.95 14.15 7.15
C ARG A 4 -1.79 13.25 6.24
N ALA A 5 -1.59 11.95 6.33
CA ALA A 5 -2.43 10.95 5.68
C ALA A 5 -3.81 10.90 6.37
N GLY A 6 -4.69 11.84 6.05
CA GLY A 6 -6.11 11.77 6.41
C GLY A 6 -6.78 10.50 5.90
N LYS A 7 -7.99 10.19 6.38
CA LYS A 7 -8.77 9.00 5.97
C LYS A 7 -8.85 8.82 4.44
N ASN A 8 -8.77 9.91 3.68
CA ASN A 8 -8.87 9.96 2.22
C ASN A 8 -7.70 9.30 1.47
N PHE A 9 -6.58 8.96 2.13
CA PHE A 9 -5.43 8.32 1.46
C PHE A 9 -5.37 6.80 1.67
N ARG A 10 -6.47 6.17 2.12
CA ARG A 10 -6.48 4.75 2.50
C ARG A 10 -7.49 3.96 1.69
N VAL A 11 -7.08 2.79 1.23
CA VAL A 11 -7.99 1.78 0.67
C VAL A 11 -8.48 0.90 1.82
N THR A 12 -9.76 1.04 2.19
CA THR A 12 -10.37 0.30 3.32
C THR A 12 -11.58 -0.52 2.91
N ARG A 13 -12.28 -0.13 1.86
CA ARG A 13 -13.47 -0.84 1.37
C ARG A 13 -13.06 -2.16 0.73
N ARG A 14 -13.77 -3.23 1.07
CA ARG A 14 -13.51 -4.57 0.52
C ARG A 14 -13.61 -4.60 -1.01
N GLY A 15 -14.59 -3.89 -1.59
CA GLY A 15 -14.75 -3.77 -3.04
C GLY A 15 -13.52 -3.18 -3.71
N ASP A 16 -13.00 -2.05 -3.19
CA ASP A 16 -11.81 -1.40 -3.73
C ASP A 16 -10.57 -2.31 -3.66
N ILE A 17 -10.39 -3.02 -2.55
CA ILE A 17 -9.29 -3.97 -2.37
C ILE A 17 -9.40 -5.11 -3.40
N GLN A 18 -10.59 -5.69 -3.54
CA GLN A 18 -10.85 -6.79 -4.46
C GLN A 18 -10.60 -6.35 -5.91
N ARG A 19 -11.10 -5.17 -6.30
CA ARG A 19 -10.87 -4.55 -7.60
C ARG A 19 -9.37 -4.41 -7.93
N VAL A 20 -8.55 -3.97 -6.97
CA VAL A 20 -7.09 -3.89 -7.18
C VAL A 20 -6.46 -5.28 -7.37
N PHE A 21 -6.96 -6.30 -6.69
CA PHE A 21 -6.47 -7.66 -6.86
C PHE A 21 -6.87 -8.28 -8.20
N ASP A 22 -8.08 -7.98 -8.69
CA ASP A 22 -8.65 -8.58 -9.90
C ASP A 22 -8.18 -7.87 -11.18
N LEU A 23 -8.20 -6.53 -11.18
CA LEU A 23 -7.93 -5.71 -12.37
C LEU A 23 -6.58 -5.01 -12.33
N GLY A 24 -5.89 -5.02 -11.18
CA GLY A 24 -4.66 -4.26 -10.98
C GLY A 24 -3.44 -4.91 -11.62
N ARG A 25 -2.51 -4.05 -12.06
CA ARG A 25 -1.17 -4.47 -12.45
C ARG A 25 -0.33 -4.77 -11.21
N ARG A 26 0.58 -5.73 -11.33
CA ARG A 26 1.44 -6.17 -10.23
C ARG A 26 2.91 -5.95 -10.57
N ALA A 27 3.66 -5.43 -9.61
CA ALA A 27 5.12 -5.34 -9.65
C ALA A 27 5.70 -5.94 -8.36
N TRP A 28 6.90 -6.51 -8.41
CA TRP A 28 7.57 -7.05 -7.22
C TRP A 28 9.08 -6.95 -7.34
N ASP A 29 9.76 -6.83 -6.21
CA ASP A 29 11.22 -6.81 -6.09
C ASP A 29 11.78 -7.96 -5.22
N GLY A 30 10.90 -8.88 -4.80
CA GLY A 30 11.23 -10.01 -3.92
C GLY A 30 11.04 -9.72 -2.42
N ASN A 31 11.02 -8.45 -2.00
CA ASN A 31 10.75 -8.00 -0.63
C ASN A 31 9.32 -7.46 -0.49
N LEU A 32 8.79 -6.87 -1.56
CA LEU A 32 7.50 -6.24 -1.63
C LEU A 32 6.81 -6.63 -2.93
N THR A 33 5.50 -6.85 -2.86
CA THR A 33 4.62 -6.86 -4.03
C THR A 33 3.73 -5.63 -3.97
N LEU A 34 3.64 -4.90 -5.08
CA LEU A 34 2.77 -3.76 -5.26
C LEU A 34 1.71 -4.12 -6.31
N CYS A 35 0.44 -4.03 -5.93
CA CYS A 35 -0.68 -4.07 -6.88
C CYS A 35 -1.22 -2.65 -7.06
N ALA A 36 -1.54 -2.24 -8.29
CA ALA A 36 -2.05 -0.92 -8.59
C ALA A 36 -3.20 -0.99 -9.60
N ALA A 37 -4.32 -0.32 -9.31
CA ALA A 37 -5.43 -0.18 -10.25
C ALA A 37 -5.94 1.26 -10.26
N ARG A 38 -6.10 1.82 -11.46
CA ARG A 38 -6.70 3.14 -11.67
C ARG A 38 -8.16 3.12 -11.23
N ARG A 39 -8.62 4.18 -10.57
CA ARG A 39 -10.02 4.41 -10.20
C ARG A 39 -10.73 5.18 -11.30
N GLU A 40 -12.04 5.07 -11.30
CA GLU A 40 -12.93 5.88 -12.13
C GLU A 40 -13.01 7.32 -11.60
N GLU A 41 -13.01 7.49 -10.28
CA GLU A 41 -13.00 8.79 -9.62
C GLU A 41 -11.59 9.41 -9.57
N ASP A 42 -11.51 10.68 -9.97
CA ASP A 42 -10.34 11.52 -9.80
C ASP A 42 -10.02 11.80 -8.33
N GLY A 43 -8.77 12.17 -8.07
CA GLY A 43 -8.29 12.56 -6.76
C GLY A 43 -7.04 11.81 -6.32
N PRO A 44 -6.55 12.07 -5.10
CA PRO A 44 -5.23 11.61 -4.69
C PRO A 44 -5.15 10.08 -4.63
N SER A 45 -3.96 9.58 -4.88
CA SER A 45 -3.70 8.15 -4.74
C SER A 45 -3.93 7.64 -3.30
N ARG A 46 -4.41 6.39 -3.18
CA ARG A 46 -4.74 5.74 -1.90
C ARG A 46 -3.89 4.49 -1.71
N LEU A 47 -3.61 4.16 -0.45
CA LEU A 47 -2.85 2.96 -0.07
C LEU A 47 -3.64 2.01 0.82
N GLY A 48 -3.66 0.74 0.46
CA GLY A 48 -3.89 -0.38 1.37
C GLY A 48 -2.59 -1.14 1.65
N VAL A 49 -2.47 -1.72 2.84
CA VAL A 49 -1.31 -2.54 3.22
C VAL A 49 -1.78 -3.88 3.76
N ALA A 50 -1.46 -4.95 3.04
CA ALA A 50 -1.77 -6.31 3.42
C ALA A 50 -0.51 -6.98 4.01
N VAL A 51 -0.53 -7.25 5.31
CA VAL A 51 0.59 -7.91 6.02
C VAL A 51 0.14 -9.28 6.49
N SER A 52 0.80 -10.33 5.98
CA SER A 52 0.51 -11.70 6.36
C SER A 52 0.85 -11.99 7.83
N PHE A 53 0.19 -12.99 8.42
CA PHE A 53 0.48 -13.45 9.79
C PHE A 53 1.91 -13.98 9.95
N ARG A 54 2.56 -14.41 8.85
CA ARG A 54 3.94 -14.92 8.82
C ARG A 54 4.99 -13.89 9.29
N HIS A 55 4.63 -12.61 9.38
CA HIS A 55 5.50 -11.57 9.96
C HIS A 55 5.61 -11.65 11.50
N GLY A 56 4.80 -12.49 12.16
CA GLY A 56 4.82 -12.74 13.59
C GLY A 56 3.83 -11.88 14.38
N LYS A 57 4.21 -11.53 15.62
CA LYS A 57 3.35 -10.84 16.59
C LYS A 57 2.80 -9.50 16.06
N ALA A 58 1.70 -9.05 16.67
CA ALA A 58 1.01 -7.81 16.30
C ALA A 58 1.94 -6.59 16.21
N VAL A 59 2.90 -6.46 17.14
CA VAL A 59 3.87 -5.36 17.15
C VAL A 59 4.72 -5.34 15.88
N ARG A 60 5.27 -6.48 15.43
CA ARG A 60 6.05 -6.59 14.19
C ARG A 60 5.20 -6.25 12.97
N ARG A 61 3.97 -6.80 12.89
CA ARG A 61 3.03 -6.49 11.80
C ARG A 61 2.69 -5.00 11.75
N ASN A 62 2.45 -4.38 12.90
CA ASN A 62 2.12 -2.96 12.97
C ASN A 62 3.30 -2.07 12.60
N ARG A 63 4.54 -2.47 12.95
CA ARG A 63 5.75 -1.80 12.49
C ARG A 63 5.87 -1.83 10.97
N VAL A 64 5.69 -3.01 10.34
CA VAL A 64 5.71 -3.15 8.88
C VAL A 64 4.65 -2.27 8.23
N LYS A 65 3.40 -2.30 8.71
CA LYS A 65 2.34 -1.42 8.20
C LYS A 65 2.69 0.07 8.34
N ARG A 66 3.37 0.47 9.43
CA ARG A 66 3.80 1.86 9.64
C ARG A 66 4.86 2.25 8.61
N LEU A 67 5.87 1.41 8.37
CA LEU A 67 6.91 1.66 7.37
C LEU A 67 6.34 1.79 5.95
N CYS A 68 5.45 0.88 5.53
CA CYS A 68 4.82 0.99 4.20
C CYS A 68 4.01 2.27 4.04
N ARG A 69 3.26 2.66 5.09
CA ARG A 69 2.48 3.91 5.07
C ARG A 69 3.37 5.14 5.00
N GLU A 70 4.51 5.11 5.68
CA GLU A 70 5.47 6.20 5.67
C GLU A 70 6.15 6.35 4.31
N ALA A 71 6.61 5.24 3.71
CA ALA A 71 7.17 5.24 2.37
C ALA A 71 6.18 5.83 1.34
N PHE A 72 4.91 5.41 1.39
CA PHE A 72 3.88 6.01 0.57
C PHE A 72 3.64 7.49 0.86
N ARG A 73 3.61 7.91 2.12
CA ARG A 73 3.44 9.33 2.50
C ARG A 73 4.53 10.22 1.88
N LEU A 74 5.76 9.72 1.79
CA LEU A 74 6.90 10.43 1.19
C LEU A 74 6.81 10.46 -0.34
N LEU A 75 6.47 9.33 -0.97
CA LEU A 75 6.48 9.19 -2.44
C LEU A 75 5.18 9.62 -3.12
N ARG A 76 4.07 9.80 -2.39
CA ARG A 76 2.75 10.04 -2.99
C ARG A 76 2.68 11.23 -3.94
N GLY A 77 3.55 12.24 -3.78
CA GLY A 77 3.59 13.41 -4.68
C GLY A 77 4.18 13.10 -6.06
N GLU A 78 4.89 11.98 -6.19
CA GLU A 78 5.50 11.51 -7.43
C GLU A 78 4.66 10.40 -8.09
N LEU A 79 3.68 9.86 -7.37
CA LEU A 79 2.79 8.83 -7.90
C LEU A 79 1.67 9.46 -8.71
N PRO A 80 1.25 8.84 -9.83
CA PRO A 80 0.07 9.30 -10.56
C PRO A 80 -1.16 9.30 -9.65
N ASP A 81 -1.98 10.34 -9.76
CA ASP A 81 -3.25 10.44 -9.07
C ASP A 81 -4.30 9.48 -9.64
N GLY A 82 -5.35 9.24 -8.87
CA GLY A 82 -6.46 8.35 -9.25
C GLY A 82 -6.15 6.87 -9.08
N TYR A 83 -5.05 6.48 -8.42
CA TYR A 83 -4.71 5.06 -8.24
C TYR A 83 -4.98 4.54 -6.83
N ASP A 84 -5.43 3.29 -6.78
CA ASP A 84 -5.41 2.49 -5.56
C ASP A 84 -4.22 1.54 -5.60
N TYR A 85 -3.35 1.68 -4.60
CA TYR A 85 -2.18 0.83 -4.40
C TYR A 85 -2.42 -0.13 -3.24
N ILE A 86 -2.07 -1.40 -3.41
CA ILE A 86 -1.99 -2.39 -2.35
C ILE A 86 -0.55 -2.87 -2.22
N MET A 87 0.07 -2.56 -1.08
CA MET A 87 1.41 -3.06 -0.72
C MET A 87 1.30 -4.37 0.07
N ILE A 88 2.06 -5.36 -0.35
CA ILE A 88 2.11 -6.70 0.25
C ILE A 88 3.58 -7.04 0.56
N PRO A 89 4.08 -6.67 1.75
CA PRO A 89 5.43 -7.03 2.18
C PRO A 89 5.56 -8.55 2.34
N ARG A 90 6.71 -9.11 1.95
CA ARG A 90 7.02 -10.52 2.12
C ARG A 90 7.71 -10.77 3.47
N ALA A 91 7.20 -11.74 4.21
CA ALA A 91 7.78 -12.15 5.49
C ALA A 91 9.10 -12.90 5.28
N GLY A 92 10.04 -12.77 6.22
CA GLY A 92 11.31 -13.50 6.20
C GLY A 92 12.41 -12.88 5.33
N ARG A 93 12.14 -11.75 4.67
CA ARG A 93 13.13 -10.96 3.95
C ARG A 93 13.34 -9.61 4.67
N PRO A 94 14.59 -9.22 4.97
CA PRO A 94 14.83 -7.87 5.46
C PRO A 94 14.51 -6.86 4.36
N PHE A 95 13.87 -5.74 4.72
CA PHE A 95 13.90 -4.55 3.87
C PHE A 95 15.36 -4.10 3.82
N ARG A 96 16.04 -4.38 2.71
CA ARG A 96 17.35 -3.78 2.42
C ARG A 96 17.08 -2.45 1.74
N ALA A 97 17.60 -1.38 2.34
CA ALA A 97 17.72 -0.07 1.71
C ALA A 97 18.90 -0.10 0.73
#